data_AF-A0A2S4A2R0-F1
#
_entry.id   AF-A0A2S4A2R0-F1
#
_cell.length_a   1.000
_cell.length_b   1.000
_cell.length_c   1.000
_cell.angle_alpha   90.00
_cell.angle_beta   90.00
_cell.angle_gamma   90.00
#
_symmetry.space_group_name_H-M   'P 1'
#
loop_
_entity.id
_entity.type
_entity.pdbx_description
1 polymer ?
#
loop_
_entity_poly.entity_id
_entity_poly.type
_entity_poly.pdbx_seq_one_letter_code
_entity_poly.pdbx_strand_id
1 'polypeptide(L)'
;MLPEFSDMTEGHIFLVIFSAALAAASFMATWCGLNGKRRGWVFYSYPGHLVNWPFKMASGGVFLLVILLETLLKYSDYENLARGPFIACLMMPPLLGVACSSFWWPPFLGPRWYREWRASAHPERTAPYSQREITVIRARPDSPQKQRLLAQIDGRTPKIRAPRQRNHGK
;
A
#
# COMPACT_ATOMS: atom_id res chain seq x y z
N MET A 1 -19.71 -32.05 -8.75
CA MET A 1 -18.36 -32.62 -8.97
C MET A 1 -17.35 -31.55 -8.60
N LEU A 2 -16.66 -31.72 -7.48
CA LEU A 2 -15.45 -30.94 -7.21
C LEU A 2 -14.35 -31.56 -8.08
N PRO A 3 -13.53 -30.76 -8.79
CA PRO A 3 -12.44 -31.30 -9.59
C PRO A 3 -11.50 -32.12 -8.69
N GLU A 4 -11.22 -33.37 -9.08
CA GLU A 4 -10.23 -34.21 -8.41
C GLU A 4 -8.83 -33.69 -8.80
N PHE A 5 -8.18 -32.98 -7.87
CA PHE A 5 -6.80 -32.48 -8.03
C PHE A 5 -5.75 -33.61 -7.88
N SER A 6 -6.00 -34.78 -8.48
CA SER A 6 -5.19 -36.00 -8.30
C SER A 6 -3.74 -35.84 -8.78
N ASP A 7 -3.47 -34.94 -9.73
CA ASP A 7 -2.16 -34.82 -10.39
C ASP A 7 -1.33 -33.61 -9.90
N MET A 8 -1.77 -32.90 -8.85
CA MET A 8 -0.98 -31.80 -8.27
C MET A 8 0.19 -32.36 -7.45
N THR A 9 1.42 -32.23 -7.96
CA THR A 9 2.61 -32.60 -7.18
C THR A 9 2.76 -31.70 -5.95
N GLU A 10 3.46 -32.19 -4.92
CA GLU A 10 3.69 -31.45 -3.65
C GLU A 10 4.21 -30.03 -3.87
N GLY A 11 5.08 -29.83 -4.87
CA GLY A 11 5.60 -28.52 -5.24
C GLY A 11 4.53 -27.52 -5.71
N HIS A 12 3.50 -27.99 -6.41
CA HIS A 12 2.40 -27.15 -6.87
C HIS A 12 1.44 -26.81 -5.74
N ILE A 13 1.19 -27.75 -4.82
CA ILE A 13 0.39 -27.49 -3.62
C ILE A 13 1.07 -26.41 -2.78
N PHE A 14 2.38 -26.53 -2.56
CA PHE A 14 3.16 -25.51 -1.87
C PHE A 14 3.07 -24.15 -2.59
N LEU A 15 3.26 -24.12 -3.91
CA LEU A 15 3.17 -22.88 -4.68
C LEU A 15 1.80 -22.20 -4.54
N VAL A 16 0.70 -22.95 -4.65
CA VAL A 16 -0.67 -22.42 -4.49
C VAL A 16 -0.87 -21.83 -3.10
N ILE A 17 -0.51 -22.57 -2.05
CA ILE A 17 -0.65 -22.11 -0.66
C ILE A 17 0.22 -20.87 -0.43
N PHE A 18 1.47 -20.89 -0.89
CA PHE A 18 2.40 -19.79 -0.73
C PHE A 18 1.94 -18.53 -1.48
N SER A 19 1.49 -18.66 -2.73
CA SER A 19 0.94 -17.55 -3.51
C SER A 19 -0.33 -16.99 -2.89
N ALA A 20 -1.23 -17.82 -2.37
CA ALA A 20 -2.42 -17.39 -1.64
C ALA A 20 -2.05 -16.61 -0.36
N ALA A 21 -1.10 -17.13 0.42
CA ALA A 21 -0.62 -16.46 1.64
C ALA A 21 0.05 -15.12 1.32
N LEU A 22 0.87 -15.06 0.28
CA LEU A 22 1.53 -13.84 -0.16
C LEU A 22 0.51 -12.81 -0.67
N ALA A 23 -0.49 -13.23 -1.44
CA ALA A 23 -1.58 -12.37 -1.88
C ALA A 23 -2.37 -11.79 -0.69
N ALA A 24 -2.73 -12.63 0.29
CA ALA A 24 -3.40 -12.21 1.51
C ALA A 24 -2.56 -11.20 2.31
N ALA A 25 -1.25 -11.43 2.44
CA ALA A 25 -0.33 -10.49 3.09
C ALA A 25 -0.28 -9.15 2.34
N SER A 26 -0.23 -9.17 1.01
CA SER A 26 -0.27 -7.97 0.17
C SER A 26 -1.58 -7.18 0.33
N PHE A 27 -2.73 -7.86 0.37
CA PHE A 27 -4.02 -7.19 0.63
C PHE A 27 -4.11 -6.64 2.05
N MET A 28 -3.59 -7.36 3.05
CA MET A 28 -3.57 -6.88 4.43
C MET A 28 -2.66 -5.67 4.60
N ALA A 29 -1.51 -5.65 3.92
CA ALA A 29 -0.62 -4.50 3.86
C ALA A 29 -1.29 -3.29 3.20
N THR A 30 -1.97 -3.52 2.08
CA THR A 30 -2.78 -2.52 1.37
C THR A 30 -3.84 -1.93 2.29
N TRP A 31 -4.64 -2.79 2.93
CA TRP A 31 -5.70 -2.42 3.86
C TRP A 31 -5.18 -1.57 5.02
N CYS A 32 -4.07 -1.98 5.64
CA CYS A 32 -3.41 -1.22 6.69
C CYS A 32 -2.91 0.15 6.21
N GLY A 33 -2.43 0.23 4.96
CA GLY A 33 -1.96 1.47 4.33
C GLY A 33 -3.11 2.42 4.03
N LEU A 34 -4.19 1.93 3.43
CA LEU A 34 -5.36 2.73 3.03
C LEU A 34 -6.19 3.20 4.24
N ASN A 35 -6.33 2.38 5.28
CA ASN A 35 -7.00 2.79 6.52
C ASN A 35 -6.19 3.76 7.38
N GLY A 36 -4.98 4.13 6.95
CA GLY A 36 -4.14 5.05 7.67
C GLY A 36 -3.63 4.51 9.01
N LYS A 37 -3.68 3.18 9.23
CA LYS A 37 -3.03 2.51 10.37
C LYS A 37 -1.51 2.55 10.23
N ARG A 38 -1.03 2.50 8.99
CA ARG A 38 0.36 2.73 8.62
C ARG A 38 0.37 3.87 7.60
N ARG A 39 0.62 5.11 8.03
CA ARG A 39 0.83 6.27 7.13
C ARG A 39 2.31 6.51 6.84
N GLY A 40 3.18 5.70 7.46
CA GLY A 40 4.64 5.72 7.32
C GLY A 40 5.14 5.74 5.86
N TRP A 41 4.45 5.01 4.99
CA TRP A 41 4.79 4.89 3.57
C TRP A 41 4.72 6.21 2.80
N VAL A 42 3.88 7.16 3.23
CA VAL A 42 3.76 8.49 2.62
C VAL A 42 5.08 9.25 2.73
N PHE A 43 5.84 9.00 3.80
CA PHE A 43 7.11 9.66 4.08
C PHE A 43 8.30 9.08 3.31
N TYR A 44 8.25 7.83 2.85
CA TYR A 44 9.36 7.25 2.08
C TYR A 44 9.44 7.75 0.63
N SER A 45 8.60 8.74 0.28
CA SER A 45 8.66 9.47 -0.98
C SER A 45 10.03 10.13 -1.16
N TYR A 46 10.82 9.61 -2.09
CA TYR A 46 11.96 10.30 -2.69
C TYR A 46 11.45 11.61 -3.33
N PRO A 47 12.23 12.71 -3.34
CA PRO A 47 11.79 13.94 -4.00
C PRO A 47 11.38 13.64 -5.45
N GLY A 48 10.11 13.89 -5.77
CA GLY A 48 9.53 13.63 -7.11
C GLY A 48 8.75 12.32 -7.27
N HIS A 49 8.88 11.35 -6.36
CA HIS A 49 8.13 10.08 -6.42
C HIS A 49 7.20 9.91 -5.22
N LEU A 50 5.91 10.12 -5.43
CA LEU A 50 4.88 9.73 -4.47
C LEU A 50 4.90 8.21 -4.31
N VAL A 51 5.31 7.72 -3.14
CA VAL A 51 5.35 6.28 -2.85
C VAL A 51 3.93 5.75 -2.77
N ASN A 52 3.44 5.15 -3.85
CA ASN A 52 2.11 4.55 -3.94
C ASN A 52 2.11 3.09 -3.46
N TRP A 53 2.88 2.80 -2.40
CA TRP A 53 3.17 1.44 -1.93
C TRP A 53 1.93 0.58 -1.63
N PRO A 54 0.85 1.08 -1.01
CA PRO A 54 -0.37 0.29 -0.83
C PRO A 54 -0.96 -0.20 -2.16
N PHE A 55 -0.88 0.60 -3.23
CA PHE A 55 -1.42 0.24 -4.54
C PHE A 55 -0.52 -0.73 -5.29
N LYS A 56 0.80 -0.60 -5.13
CA LYS A 56 1.77 -1.61 -5.60
C LYS A 56 1.52 -2.96 -4.94
N MET A 57 1.26 -2.96 -3.64
CA MET A 57 0.89 -4.17 -2.89
C MET A 57 -0.45 -4.74 -3.35
N ALA A 58 -1.47 -3.90 -3.56
CA ALA A 58 -2.76 -4.34 -4.10
C ALA A 58 -2.62 -5.00 -5.47
N SER A 59 -1.89 -4.36 -6.38
CA SER A 59 -1.67 -4.84 -7.75
C SER A 59 -0.85 -6.13 -7.76
N GLY A 60 0.18 -6.23 -6.91
CA GLY A 60 0.93 -7.47 -6.71
C GLY A 60 0.08 -8.60 -6.15
N GLY A 61 -0.84 -8.30 -5.21
CA GLY A 61 -1.81 -9.27 -4.70
C GLY A 61 -2.76 -9.79 -5.79
N VAL A 62 -3.27 -8.91 -6.65
CA VAL A 62 -4.09 -9.30 -7.81
C VAL A 62 -3.27 -10.15 -8.80
N PHE A 63 -2.02 -9.77 -9.08
CA PHE A 63 -1.13 -10.56 -9.94
C PHE A 63 -0.94 -12.00 -9.42
N LEU A 64 -0.73 -12.16 -8.11
CA LEU A 64 -0.62 -13.46 -7.47
C LEU A 64 -1.93 -14.27 -7.54
N LEU A 65 -3.09 -13.63 -7.43
CA LEU A 65 -4.38 -14.29 -7.63
C LEU A 65 -4.56 -14.78 -9.07
N VAL A 66 -4.07 -14.03 -10.06
CA VAL A 66 -4.12 -14.47 -11.47
C VAL A 66 -3.19 -15.66 -11.71
N ILE A 67 -1.98 -15.68 -11.13
CA ILE A 67 -1.09 -16.86 -11.17
C ILE A 67 -1.76 -18.07 -10.51
N LEU A 68 -2.40 -17.86 -9.36
CA LEU A 68 -3.10 -18.92 -8.65
C LEU A 68 -4.26 -19.48 -9.47
N LEU A 69 -5.05 -18.60 -10.09
CA LEU A 69 -6.13 -18.99 -11.01
C LEU A 69 -5.58 -19.76 -12.22
N GLU A 70 -4.51 -19.29 -12.85
CA GLU A 70 -3.85 -19.98 -13.97
C GLU A 70 -3.40 -21.39 -13.57
N THR A 71 -2.81 -21.52 -12.38
CA THR A 71 -2.35 -22.81 -11.84
C THR A 71 -3.54 -23.74 -11.63
N LEU A 72 -4.62 -23.29 -11.00
CA LEU A 72 -5.83 -24.08 -10.79
C LEU A 72 -6.51 -24.50 -12.11
N LEU A 73 -6.53 -23.62 -13.11
CA LEU A 73 -7.10 -23.93 -14.44
C LEU A 73 -6.29 -24.97 -15.21
N LYS A 74 -4.96 -24.98 -15.07
CA LYS A 74 -4.11 -26.06 -15.64
C LYS A 74 -4.46 -27.42 -15.05
N TYR A 75 -4.81 -27.49 -13.76
CA TYR A 75 -5.12 -28.74 -13.06
C TYR A 75 -6.60 -29.15 -13.10
N SER A 76 -7.46 -28.40 -13.78
CA SER A 76 -8.90 -28.69 -13.86
C SER A 76 -9.37 -29.00 -15.29
N ASP A 77 -8.45 -29.49 -16.15
CA ASP A 77 -8.67 -29.76 -17.58
C ASP A 77 -9.06 -28.54 -18.44
N TYR A 78 -8.98 -27.33 -17.89
CA TYR A 78 -9.23 -26.07 -18.59
C TYR A 78 -7.92 -25.44 -19.13
N GLU A 79 -6.98 -26.25 -19.61
CA GLU A 79 -5.66 -25.79 -20.07
C GLU A 79 -5.74 -24.73 -21.18
N ASN A 80 -6.74 -24.83 -22.06
CA ASN A 80 -6.99 -23.86 -23.14
C ASN A 80 -7.33 -22.47 -22.61
N LEU A 81 -8.00 -22.37 -21.45
CA LEU A 81 -8.26 -21.10 -20.77
C LEU A 81 -7.00 -20.61 -20.04
N ALA A 82 -6.23 -21.52 -19.44
CA ALA A 82 -4.99 -21.18 -18.74
C ALA A 82 -3.90 -20.60 -19.65
N ARG A 83 -3.79 -21.09 -20.89
CA ARG A 83 -2.83 -20.59 -21.90
C ARG A 83 -3.40 -19.54 -22.85
N GLY A 84 -4.69 -19.25 -22.72
CA GLY A 84 -5.42 -18.41 -23.65
C GLY A 84 -5.20 -16.90 -23.45
N PRO A 85 -5.64 -16.08 -24.42
CA PRO A 85 -5.61 -14.62 -24.31
C PRO A 85 -6.38 -14.09 -23.09
N PHE A 86 -7.28 -14.91 -22.52
CA PHE A 86 -8.03 -14.61 -21.30
C PHE A 86 -7.12 -14.37 -20.09
N ILE A 87 -6.19 -15.29 -19.76
CA ILE A 87 -5.27 -15.12 -18.63
C ILE A 87 -4.30 -13.96 -18.88
N ALA A 88 -3.79 -13.82 -20.12
CA ALA A 88 -2.97 -12.68 -20.50
C ALA A 88 -3.72 -11.35 -20.29
N CYS A 89 -4.99 -11.29 -20.67
CA CYS A 89 -5.86 -10.14 -20.45
C CYS A 89 -6.08 -9.87 -18.95
N LEU A 90 -6.14 -10.89 -18.10
CA LEU A 90 -6.25 -10.73 -16.64
C LEU A 90 -4.93 -10.31 -15.98
N MET A 91 -3.78 -10.66 -16.56
CA MET A 91 -2.46 -10.24 -16.07
C MET A 91 -2.09 -8.80 -16.43
N MET A 92 -2.64 -8.25 -17.52
CA MET A 92 -2.34 -6.89 -17.94
C MET A 92 -2.76 -5.81 -16.93
N PRO A 93 -3.99 -5.81 -16.36
CA PRO A 93 -4.43 -4.81 -15.40
C PRO A 93 -3.53 -4.68 -14.15
N PRO A 94 -3.10 -5.75 -13.45
CA PRO A 94 -2.19 -5.60 -12.32
C PRO A 94 -0.79 -5.12 -12.74
N LEU A 95 -0.27 -5.56 -13.90
CA LEU A 95 1.02 -5.07 -14.41
C LEU A 95 0.96 -3.58 -14.76
N LEU A 96 -0.09 -3.15 -15.45
CA LEU A 96 -0.38 -1.75 -15.72
C LEU A 96 -0.62 -0.99 -14.41
N GLY A 97 -1.28 -1.58 -13.42
CA GLY A 97 -1.45 -1.00 -12.09
C GLY A 97 -0.11 -0.71 -11.39
N VAL A 98 0.84 -1.65 -11.44
CA VAL A 98 2.20 -1.46 -10.90
C VAL A 98 2.98 -0.41 -11.69
N ALA A 99 2.92 -0.46 -13.03
CA ALA A 99 3.61 0.49 -13.91
C ALA A 99 3.04 1.91 -13.71
N CYS A 100 1.74 2.10 -13.89
CA CYS A 100 1.05 3.38 -13.69
C CYS A 100 1.24 3.91 -12.27
N SER A 101 1.13 3.07 -11.23
CA SER A 101 1.37 3.53 -9.84
C SER A 101 2.81 4.00 -9.59
N SER A 102 3.77 3.65 -10.44
CA SER A 102 5.14 4.14 -10.34
C SER A 102 5.34 5.53 -10.98
N PHE A 103 4.51 5.88 -11.97
CA PHE A 103 4.60 7.14 -12.70
C PHE A 103 3.56 8.18 -12.23
N TRP A 104 2.32 7.76 -11.97
CA TRP A 104 1.22 8.67 -11.66
C TRP A 104 0.06 7.94 -10.97
N TRP A 105 -0.33 8.39 -9.77
CA TRP A 105 -1.54 7.89 -9.10
C TRP A 105 -2.58 9.00 -8.95
N PRO A 106 -3.82 8.79 -9.45
CA PRO A 106 -4.88 9.77 -9.31
C PRO A 106 -5.27 9.91 -7.82
N PRO A 107 -5.18 11.12 -7.23
CA PRO A 107 -5.47 11.31 -5.81
C PRO A 107 -6.91 10.91 -5.44
N PHE A 108 -7.87 10.97 -6.38
CA PHE A 108 -9.27 10.64 -6.11
C PHE A 108 -9.52 9.16 -5.76
N LEU A 109 -8.68 8.24 -6.24
CA LEU A 109 -8.74 6.81 -5.87
C LEU A 109 -8.21 6.51 -4.47
N GLY A 110 -7.59 7.51 -3.82
CA GLY A 110 -7.08 7.39 -2.46
C GLY A 110 -8.15 7.60 -1.39
N PRO A 111 -7.91 7.13 -0.15
CA PRO A 111 -8.77 7.35 1.00
C PRO A 111 -8.87 8.85 1.34
N ARG A 112 -9.94 9.25 2.04
CA ARG A 112 -10.23 10.66 2.35
C ARG A 112 -9.05 11.40 2.99
N TRP A 113 -8.38 10.80 3.98
CA TRP A 113 -7.22 11.39 4.64
C TRP A 113 -6.05 11.66 3.69
N TYR A 114 -5.84 10.79 2.69
CA TYR A 114 -4.77 10.93 1.70
C TYR A 114 -5.06 12.08 0.74
N ARG A 115 -6.34 12.24 0.35
CA ARG A 115 -6.80 13.37 -0.46
C ARG A 115 -6.63 14.70 0.26
N GLU A 116 -7.06 14.76 1.52
CA GLU A 116 -6.92 15.94 2.37
C GLU A 116 -5.45 16.32 2.58
N TRP A 117 -4.58 15.34 2.81
CA TRP A 117 -3.13 15.59 2.91
C TRP A 117 -2.53 16.06 1.58
N ARG A 118 -2.85 15.42 0.44
CA ARG A 118 -2.39 15.84 -0.90
C ARG A 118 -2.85 17.23 -1.31
N ALA A 119 -4.01 17.68 -0.82
CA ALA A 119 -4.55 19.00 -1.07
C ALA A 119 -3.95 20.10 -0.17
N SER A 120 -3.13 19.74 0.83
CA SER A 120 -2.43 20.72 1.66
C SER A 120 -1.40 21.49 0.84
N ALA A 121 -1.10 22.74 1.24
CA ALA A 121 -0.21 23.63 0.48
C ALA A 121 1.21 23.05 0.27
N HIS A 122 1.69 22.22 1.19
CA HIS A 122 3.01 21.58 1.13
C HIS A 122 2.96 20.15 1.67
N PRO A 123 2.44 19.17 0.92
CA PRO A 123 2.26 17.80 1.40
C PRO A 123 3.61 17.16 1.78
N GLU A 124 4.68 17.45 1.04
CA GLU A 124 6.04 16.95 1.36
C GLU A 124 6.64 17.50 2.67
N ARG A 125 6.10 18.61 3.19
CA ARG A 125 6.56 19.26 4.43
C ARG A 125 5.57 19.11 5.58
N THR A 126 4.43 18.45 5.35
CA THR A 126 3.34 18.33 6.33
C THR A 126 3.10 16.87 6.67
N ALA A 127 2.92 16.56 7.95
CA ALA A 127 2.58 15.21 8.36
C ALA A 127 1.19 14.81 7.81
N PRO A 128 0.98 13.55 7.38
CA PRO A 128 -0.30 13.00 6.93
C PRO A 128 -1.25 12.71 8.10
N TYR A 129 -1.22 13.58 9.11
CA TYR A 129 -2.07 13.54 10.29
C TYR A 129 -2.68 14.93 10.47
N SER A 130 -3.99 14.98 10.64
CA SER A 130 -4.67 16.23 11.00
C SER A 130 -4.28 16.67 12.42
N GLN A 131 -4.40 17.97 12.73
CA GLN A 131 -4.16 18.44 14.10
C GLN A 131 -5.02 17.73 15.12
N ARG A 132 -6.29 17.43 14.79
CA ARG A 132 -7.19 16.68 15.66
C ARG A 132 -6.64 15.28 15.97
N GLU A 133 -6.12 14.57 14.97
CA GLU A 133 -5.49 13.26 15.16
C GLU A 133 -4.23 13.35 16.01
N ILE A 134 -3.40 14.36 15.80
CA ILE A 134 -2.18 14.59 16.59
C ILE A 134 -2.55 14.80 18.07
N THR A 135 -3.57 15.62 18.37
CA THR A 135 -4.04 15.85 19.74
C THR A 135 -4.56 14.56 20.37
N VAL A 136 -5.34 13.76 19.63
CA VAL A 136 -5.83 12.46 20.12
C VAL A 136 -4.69 11.47 20.38
N ILE A 137 -3.68 11.41 19.50
CA ILE A 137 -2.51 10.54 19.68
C ILE A 137 -1.71 10.96 20.91
N ARG A 138 -1.51 12.28 21.11
CA ARG A 138 -0.82 12.82 22.29
C ARG A 138 -1.55 12.50 23.60
N ALA A 139 -2.88 12.52 23.58
CA ALA A 139 -3.74 12.23 24.73
C ALA A 139 -3.86 10.73 25.08
N ARG A 140 -3.39 9.80 24.22
CA ARG A 140 -3.45 8.35 24.51
C ARG A 140 -2.51 7.97 25.67
N PRO A 141 -2.81 6.88 26.40
CA PRO A 141 -1.87 6.28 27.35
C PRO A 141 -0.53 5.93 26.70
N ASP A 142 0.55 6.00 27.47
CA ASP A 142 1.87 5.64 26.98
C ASP A 142 1.93 4.18 26.58
N SER A 143 2.26 3.96 25.31
CA SER A 143 2.36 2.65 24.69
C SER A 143 3.45 2.69 23.61
N PRO A 144 4.08 1.55 23.28
CA PRO A 144 5.03 1.47 22.16
C PRO A 144 4.44 1.98 20.84
N GLN A 145 3.14 1.79 20.63
CA GLN A 145 2.44 2.29 19.46
C GLN A 145 2.30 3.82 19.45
N LYS A 146 1.98 4.45 20.60
CA LYS A 146 1.96 5.90 20.74
C LYS A 146 3.33 6.50 20.43
N GLN A 147 4.40 5.96 21.01
CA GLN A 147 5.77 6.44 20.79
C GLN A 147 6.18 6.37 19.31
N ARG A 148 5.85 5.26 18.63
CA ARG A 148 6.10 5.11 17.17
C ARG A 148 5.33 6.14 16.33
N LEU A 149 4.08 6.42 16.68
CA LEU A 149 3.26 7.42 15.97
C LEU A 149 3.77 8.84 16.21
N LEU A 150 4.13 9.17 17.45
CA LEU A 150 4.73 10.45 17.80
C LEU A 150 6.08 10.65 17.10
N ALA A 151 6.94 9.64 17.07
CA ALA A 151 8.21 9.71 16.32
C ALA A 151 8.00 9.98 14.82
N GLN A 152 6.94 9.44 14.21
CA GLN A 152 6.59 9.73 12.81
C GLN A 152 6.09 11.17 12.61
N ILE A 153 5.37 11.72 13.59
CA ILE A 153 4.88 13.10 13.57
C ILE A 153 6.05 14.08 13.79
N ASP A 154 6.85 13.85 14.83
CA ASP A 154 7.90 14.76 15.27
C ASP A 154 9.16 14.70 14.38
N GLY A 155 9.49 13.53 13.80
CA GLY A 155 10.65 13.34 12.94
C GLY A 155 10.60 14.10 11.60
N ARG A 156 9.45 14.66 11.21
CA ARG A 156 9.28 15.41 9.95
C ARG A 156 8.39 16.64 10.04
N THR A 157 7.93 17.03 11.22
CA THR A 157 7.49 18.42 11.39
C THR A 157 8.76 19.27 11.22
N PRO A 158 8.89 20.14 10.20
CA PRO A 158 9.98 21.11 10.24
C PRO A 158 9.86 21.80 11.59
N LYS A 159 10.94 21.87 12.37
CA LYS A 159 11.02 22.82 13.47
C LYS A 159 10.63 24.14 12.84
N ILE A 160 9.40 24.60 13.04
CA ILE A 160 9.02 25.96 12.73
C ILE A 160 9.95 26.73 13.65
N ARG A 161 11.07 27.20 13.10
CA ARG A 161 11.96 28.11 13.81
C ARG A 161 11.04 29.27 14.11
N ALA A 162 10.63 29.38 15.36
CA ALA A 162 9.92 30.56 15.83
C ALA A 162 10.68 31.77 15.27
N PRO A 163 9.98 32.76 14.69
CA PRO A 163 10.64 33.93 14.14
C PRO A 163 11.57 34.46 15.23
N ARG A 164 12.87 34.40 14.94
CA ARG A 164 13.91 34.88 15.84
C ARG A 164 13.57 36.36 16.03
N GLN A 165 13.02 36.72 17.20
CA GLN A 165 12.86 38.12 17.54
C GLN A 165 14.25 38.72 17.47
N ARG A 166 14.50 39.48 16.40
CA ARG A 166 15.63 40.38 16.33
C ARG A 166 15.33 41.43 17.39
N ASN A 167 15.92 41.25 18.57
CA ASN A 167 16.13 42.35 19.50
C ASN A 167 16.95 43.40 18.76
N HIS A 168 16.28 44.41 18.20
CA HIS A 168 16.89 45.70 17.96
C HIS A 168 16.82 46.48 19.27
N GLY A 169 17.80 46.22 20.14
CA GLY A 169 18.18 47.14 21.21
C GLY A 169 19.50 47.78 20.80
N LYS A 170 19.43 49.05 20.38
CA LYS A 170 20.52 50.01 20.53
C LYS A 170 20.21 50.82 21.78
#